data_AF-A0A645ILI7-F1
#
_entry.id   AF-A0A645ILI7-F1
#
_cell.length_a   1.000
_cell.length_b   1.000
_cell.length_c   1.000
_cell.angle_alpha   90.00
_cell.angle_beta   90.00
_cell.angle_gamma   90.00
#
_symmetry.space_group_name_H-M   'P 1'
#
loop_
_entity.id
_entity.type
_entity.pdbx_description
1 polymer ?
#
loop_
_entity_poly.entity_id
_entity_poly.type
_entity_poly.pdbx_seq_one_letter_code
_entity_poly.pdbx_strand_id
1 'polypeptide(L)'
;MEAPVSENDFKTKQVQELTNIVFKAASEDYQMKRNLLKEKSFPIIENVYQNQGSMFKMIQVPFTDGIKTMTIVTDLKEAYETHCDSLVNDFEKNISLAIIDENWKLHLREMDDLRRSSQGAVYEQKDPLVIYKQESYYLFSEMVEKVNKEIVSFLFKGEIPA
;
A
#
# COMPACT_ATOMS: atom_id res chain seq x y z
N MET A 1 4.22 -3.53 18.05
CA MET A 1 5.22 -2.47 18.22
C MET A 1 4.82 -1.61 19.42
N GLU A 2 5.73 -1.36 20.35
CA GLU A 2 5.51 -0.36 21.41
C GLU A 2 5.66 1.06 20.84
N ALA A 3 5.11 2.07 21.51
CA ALA A 3 5.21 3.45 21.04
C ALA A 3 6.68 3.91 21.04
N PRO A 4 7.25 4.32 19.89
CA PRO A 4 8.68 4.69 19.81
C PRO A 4 9.00 6.06 20.40
N VAL A 5 7.98 6.79 20.85
CA VAL A 5 8.08 8.14 21.43
C VAL A 5 7.58 8.09 22.86
N SER A 6 8.43 8.51 23.81
CA SER A 6 8.03 8.65 25.21
C SER A 6 7.12 9.87 25.43
N GLU A 7 6.33 9.89 26.51
CA GLU A 7 5.48 11.04 26.84
C GLU A 7 6.30 12.34 26.99
N ASN A 8 7.51 12.23 27.56
CA ASN A 8 8.40 13.37 27.73
C ASN A 8 8.92 13.90 26.39
N ASP A 9 9.33 12.99 25.49
CA ASP A 9 9.77 13.34 24.14
C ASP A 9 8.65 14.01 23.33
N PHE A 10 7.42 13.51 23.45
CA PHE A 10 6.26 14.09 22.78
C PHE A 10 5.98 15.53 23.19
N LYS A 11 6.17 15.88 24.47
CA LYS A 11 5.94 17.24 24.98
C LYS A 11 7.06 18.22 24.67
N THR A 12 8.28 17.73 24.46
CA THR A 12 9.50 18.57 24.42
C THR A 12 10.09 18.72 23.03
N LYS A 13 9.94 17.72 22.15
CA LYS A 13 10.54 17.73 20.82
C LYS A 13 9.67 18.44 19.79
N GLN A 14 10.31 18.94 18.74
CA GLN A 14 9.61 19.50 17.59
C GLN A 14 8.95 18.40 16.76
N VAL A 15 7.87 18.75 16.06
CA VAL A 15 7.11 17.83 15.20
C VAL A 15 8.02 17.11 14.20
N GLN A 16 8.99 17.79 13.59
CA GLN A 16 9.91 17.18 12.62
C GLN A 16 10.77 16.07 13.26
N GLU A 17 11.25 16.27 14.49
CA GLU A 17 12.01 15.25 15.21
C GLU A 17 11.13 14.05 15.55
N LEU A 18 9.90 14.30 16.02
CA LEU A 18 8.94 13.25 16.35
C LEU A 18 8.61 12.40 15.11
N THR A 19 8.36 13.04 13.97
CA THR A 19 8.12 12.36 12.69
C THR A 19 9.29 11.46 12.31
N ASN A 20 10.53 11.95 12.45
CA ASN A 20 11.72 11.17 12.12
C ASN A 20 11.89 9.94 13.03
N ILE A 21 11.61 10.08 14.33
CA ILE A 21 11.66 8.97 15.29
C ILE A 21 10.64 7.91 14.91
N VAL A 22 9.39 8.30 14.69
CA VAL A 22 8.30 7.38 14.31
C VAL A 22 8.61 6.72 12.98
N PHE A 23 9.06 7.48 11.98
CA PHE A 23 9.41 6.97 10.66
C PHE A 23 10.53 5.93 10.72
N LYS A 24 11.60 6.22 11.47
CA LYS A 24 12.74 5.29 11.62
C LYS A 24 12.27 3.99 12.27
N ALA A 25 11.54 4.09 13.38
CA ALA A 25 11.07 2.93 14.10
C ALA A 25 10.10 2.07 13.24
N ALA A 26 9.18 2.71 12.51
CA ALA A 26 8.29 2.00 11.58
C ALA A 26 9.05 1.33 10.43
N SER A 27 10.08 1.99 9.90
CA SER A 27 10.93 1.43 8.82
C SER A 27 11.70 0.19 9.30
N GLU A 28 12.24 0.23 10.52
CA GLU A 28 12.93 -0.92 11.14
C GLU A 28 11.97 -2.08 11.38
N ASP A 29 10.77 -1.82 11.92
CA ASP A 29 9.73 -2.83 12.12
C ASP A 29 9.29 -3.48 10.79
N TYR A 30 9.12 -2.65 9.75
CA TYR A 30 8.79 -3.13 8.41
C TYR A 30 9.88 -4.02 7.82
N GLN A 31 11.16 -3.65 7.99
CA GLN A 31 12.29 -4.49 7.55
C GLN A 31 12.30 -5.85 8.26
N MET A 32 11.99 -5.88 9.56
CA MET A 32 11.86 -7.13 10.31
C MET A 32 10.71 -7.98 9.78
N LYS A 33 9.53 -7.40 9.55
CA LYS A 33 8.37 -8.08 8.95
C LYS A 33 8.68 -8.61 7.56
N ARG A 34 9.41 -7.86 6.72
CA ARG A 34 9.88 -8.29 5.41
C ARG A 34 10.77 -9.53 5.50
N ASN A 35 11.67 -9.59 6.46
CA ASN A 35 12.52 -10.77 6.67
C ASN A 35 11.71 -11.98 7.15
N LEU A 36 10.79 -11.79 8.09
CA LEU A 36 9.89 -12.85 8.55
C LEU A 36 9.01 -13.39 7.41
N LEU A 37 8.52 -12.52 6.53
CA LEU A 37 7.73 -12.91 5.38
C LEU A 37 8.55 -13.80 4.44
N LYS A 38 9.80 -13.45 4.16
CA LYS A 38 10.71 -14.28 3.35
C LYS A 38 10.93 -15.65 4.00
N GLU A 39 11.24 -15.69 5.29
CA GLU A 39 11.48 -16.94 6.02
C GLU A 39 10.26 -17.87 6.01
N LYS A 40 9.05 -17.32 6.19
CA LYS A 40 7.80 -18.09 6.12
C LYS A 40 7.45 -18.55 4.70
N SER A 41 7.77 -17.74 3.70
CA SER A 41 7.40 -18.01 2.30
C SER A 41 8.39 -18.96 1.61
N PHE A 42 9.65 -18.96 2.03
CA PHE A 42 10.71 -19.71 1.36
C PHE A 42 10.46 -21.22 1.29
N PRO A 43 10.01 -21.93 2.35
CA PRO A 43 9.70 -23.36 2.25
C PRO A 43 8.61 -23.67 1.23
N ILE A 44 7.65 -22.77 1.05
CA ILE A 44 6.57 -22.91 0.07
C ILE A 44 7.14 -22.77 -1.34
N ILE A 45 7.94 -21.73 -1.59
CA ILE A 45 8.58 -21.48 -2.88
C ILE A 45 9.57 -22.58 -3.24
N GLU A 46 10.38 -23.03 -2.29
CA GLU A 46 11.31 -24.15 -2.45
C GLU A 46 10.57 -25.43 -2.85
N ASN A 47 9.49 -25.78 -2.14
CA ASN A 47 8.69 -26.96 -2.46
C ASN A 47 8.09 -26.89 -3.86
N VAL A 48 7.55 -25.73 -4.24
CA VAL A 48 6.97 -25.52 -5.59
C VAL A 48 8.05 -25.59 -6.66
N TYR A 49 9.22 -24.99 -6.45
CA TYR A 49 10.33 -25.03 -7.40
C TYR A 49 10.88 -26.45 -7.59
N GLN A 50 11.09 -27.20 -6.52
CA GLN A 50 11.62 -28.56 -6.60
C GLN A 50 10.64 -29.55 -7.27
N ASN A 51 9.34 -29.42 -6.98
CA ASN A 51 8.32 -30.34 -7.49
C ASN A 51 7.78 -29.96 -8.88
N GLN A 52 7.79 -28.67 -9.22
CA GLN A 52 7.08 -28.13 -10.39
C GLN A 52 7.90 -27.12 -11.22
N GLY A 53 9.19 -26.90 -10.90
CA GLY A 53 10.01 -25.84 -11.49
C GLY A 53 10.23 -25.92 -13.00
N SER A 54 10.02 -27.08 -13.64
CA SER A 54 10.09 -27.22 -15.09
C SER A 54 8.78 -26.87 -15.82
N MET A 55 7.66 -26.75 -15.09
CA MET A 55 6.33 -26.55 -15.69
C MET A 55 5.92 -25.08 -15.79
N PHE A 56 6.37 -24.22 -14.87
CA PHE A 56 5.91 -22.82 -14.80
C PHE A 56 7.04 -21.85 -14.48
N LYS A 57 7.18 -20.80 -15.29
CA LYS A 57 8.08 -19.67 -15.03
C LYS A 57 7.44 -18.66 -14.06
N MET A 58 6.18 -18.32 -14.31
CA MET A 58 5.42 -17.37 -13.49
C MET A 58 4.43 -18.12 -12.61
N ILE A 59 4.39 -17.78 -11.33
CA ILE A 59 3.43 -18.33 -10.37
C ILE A 59 2.53 -17.22 -9.83
N GLN A 60 1.34 -17.62 -9.41
CA GLN A 60 0.40 -16.76 -8.71
C GLN A 60 0.50 -17.03 -7.21
N VAL A 61 0.79 -15.99 -6.44
CA VAL A 61 0.91 -16.07 -4.98
C VAL A 61 -0.16 -15.17 -4.36
N PRO A 62 -1.11 -15.73 -3.61
CA PRO A 62 -2.09 -14.92 -2.89
C PRO A 62 -1.46 -14.33 -1.62
N PHE A 63 -1.75 -13.06 -1.37
CA PHE A 63 -1.43 -12.37 -0.12
C PHE A 63 -2.71 -11.82 0.49
N THR A 64 -2.83 -11.89 1.81
CA THR A 64 -3.96 -11.34 2.55
C THR A 64 -3.49 -10.48 3.72
N ASP A 65 -4.25 -9.41 4.00
CA ASP A 65 -4.12 -8.61 5.23
C ASP A 65 -5.19 -8.98 6.28
N GLY A 66 -5.91 -10.09 6.05
CA GLY A 66 -7.05 -10.56 6.84
C GLY A 66 -8.41 -10.01 6.39
N ILE A 67 -8.44 -9.01 5.51
CA ILE A 67 -9.67 -8.40 5.00
C ILE A 67 -9.76 -8.57 3.47
N LYS A 68 -8.68 -8.22 2.77
CA LYS A 68 -8.55 -8.32 1.32
C LYS A 68 -7.54 -9.42 0.99
N THR A 69 -7.75 -10.08 -0.15
CA THR A 69 -6.78 -11.02 -0.73
C THR A 69 -6.40 -10.53 -2.12
N MET A 70 -5.10 -10.38 -2.35
CA MET A 70 -4.52 -9.91 -3.60
C MET A 70 -3.60 -10.98 -4.15
N THR A 71 -3.83 -11.40 -5.38
CA THR A 71 -2.94 -12.34 -6.06
C THR A 71 -1.89 -11.58 -6.84
N ILE A 72 -0.63 -11.83 -6.54
CA ILE A 72 0.50 -11.28 -7.28
C ILE A 72 1.11 -12.35 -8.20
N VAL A 73 1.69 -11.91 -9.30
CA VAL A 73 2.40 -12.78 -10.23
C VAL A 73 3.90 -12.54 -10.07
N THR A 74 4.67 -13.58 -9.80
CA THR A 74 6.13 -13.50 -9.62
C THR A 74 6.85 -14.59 -10.40
N ASP A 75 8.13 -14.37 -10.73
CA ASP A 75 8.99 -15.38 -11.34
C ASP A 75 9.46 -16.38 -10.27
N LEU A 76 9.08 -17.65 -10.44
CA LEU A 76 9.35 -18.71 -9.48
C LEU A 76 10.85 -18.96 -9.31
N LYS A 77 11.61 -18.91 -10.40
CA LYS A 77 13.05 -19.17 -10.36
C LYS A 77 13.77 -18.04 -9.64
N GLU A 78 13.43 -16.79 -9.97
CA GLU A 78 14.01 -15.62 -9.30
C GLU A 78 13.65 -15.58 -7.82
N ALA A 79 12.40 -15.91 -7.47
CA ALA A 79 11.95 -16.00 -6.07
C ALA A 79 12.72 -17.07 -5.28
N TYR A 80 13.06 -18.20 -5.92
CA TYR A 80 13.88 -19.23 -5.29
C TYR A 80 15.34 -18.77 -5.12
N GLU A 81 15.99 -18.32 -6.20
CA GLU A 81 17.41 -17.92 -6.19
C GLU A 81 17.70 -16.76 -5.22
N THR A 82 16.76 -15.81 -5.11
CA THR A 82 16.89 -14.64 -4.22
C THR A 82 16.39 -14.89 -2.80
N HIS A 83 16.03 -16.12 -2.44
CA HIS A 83 15.45 -16.45 -1.12
C HIS A 83 14.23 -15.57 -0.79
N CYS A 84 13.30 -15.50 -1.74
CA CYS A 84 12.06 -14.71 -1.71
C CYS A 84 12.24 -13.18 -1.71
N ASP A 85 13.44 -12.64 -1.93
CA ASP A 85 13.61 -11.19 -2.02
C ASP A 85 12.84 -10.59 -3.22
N SER A 86 12.91 -11.22 -4.40
CA SER A 86 12.13 -10.80 -5.57
C SER A 86 10.62 -10.93 -5.35
N LEU A 87 10.17 -12.00 -4.70
CA LEU A 87 8.76 -12.21 -4.33
C LEU A 87 8.24 -11.07 -3.44
N VAL A 88 9.01 -10.64 -2.44
CA VAL A 88 8.58 -9.51 -1.58
C VAL A 88 8.59 -8.19 -2.35
N ASN A 89 9.56 -7.97 -3.24
CA ASN A 89 9.58 -6.76 -4.07
C ASN A 89 8.38 -6.72 -5.04
N ASP A 90 8.03 -7.87 -5.63
CA ASP A 90 6.84 -8.00 -6.47
C ASP A 90 5.56 -7.80 -5.66
N PHE A 91 5.49 -8.33 -4.44
CA PHE A 91 4.40 -8.09 -3.50
C PHE A 91 4.21 -6.59 -3.23
N GLU A 92 5.27 -5.89 -2.81
CA GLU A 92 5.23 -4.46 -2.49
C GLU A 92 4.75 -3.63 -3.68
N LYS A 93 5.33 -3.89 -4.85
CA LYS A 93 5.03 -3.18 -6.08
C LYS A 93 3.61 -3.43 -6.56
N ASN A 94 3.20 -4.69 -6.70
CA ASN A 94 1.90 -5.03 -7.29
C ASN A 94 0.75 -4.56 -6.40
N ILE A 95 0.90 -4.68 -5.08
CA ILE A 95 -0.13 -4.24 -4.12
C ILE A 95 -0.25 -2.73 -4.11
N SER A 96 0.88 -2.01 -4.09
CA SER A 96 0.87 -0.55 -4.18
C SER A 96 0.16 -0.09 -5.46
N LEU A 97 0.49 -0.68 -6.60
CA LEU A 97 -0.14 -0.35 -7.88
C LEU A 97 -1.64 -0.67 -7.90
N ALA A 98 -2.04 -1.82 -7.35
CA ALA A 98 -3.44 -2.22 -7.30
C ALA A 98 -4.28 -1.27 -6.42
N ILE A 99 -3.77 -0.87 -5.25
CA ILE A 99 -4.45 0.07 -4.36
C ILE A 99 -4.53 1.47 -4.99
N ILE A 100 -3.46 1.92 -5.66
CA ILE A 100 -3.47 3.19 -6.42
C ILE A 100 -4.54 3.13 -7.51
N ASP A 101 -4.56 2.07 -8.32
CA ASP A 101 -5.53 1.94 -9.42
C ASP A 101 -6.98 1.88 -8.91
N GLU A 102 -7.26 1.13 -7.83
CA GLU A 102 -8.57 1.06 -7.20
C GLU A 102 -9.06 2.45 -6.77
N ASN A 103 -8.25 3.17 -6.01
CA ASN A 103 -8.60 4.49 -5.50
C ASN A 103 -8.65 5.55 -6.60
N TRP A 104 -7.80 5.46 -7.63
CA TRP A 104 -7.83 6.35 -8.78
C TRP A 104 -9.13 6.19 -9.58
N LYS A 105 -9.59 4.96 -9.81
CA LYS A 105 -10.88 4.71 -10.48
C LYS A 105 -12.06 5.26 -9.67
N LEU A 106 -12.01 5.20 -8.35
CA LEU A 106 -13.01 5.82 -7.49
C LEU A 106 -12.96 7.35 -7.59
N HIS A 107 -11.77 7.93 -7.51
CA HIS A 107 -11.58 9.38 -7.65
C HIS A 107 -12.11 9.92 -8.98
N LEU A 108 -11.89 9.21 -10.09
CA LEU A 108 -12.44 9.61 -11.39
C LEU A 108 -13.97 9.67 -11.39
N ARG A 109 -14.64 8.75 -10.68
CA ARG A 109 -16.11 8.80 -10.53
C ARG A 109 -16.55 9.99 -9.67
N GLU A 110 -15.85 10.24 -8.57
CA GLU A 110 -16.12 11.41 -7.71
C GLU A 110 -15.92 12.72 -8.47
N MET A 111 -14.91 12.79 -9.34
CA MET A 111 -14.66 13.93 -10.21
C MET A 111 -15.75 14.14 -11.26
N ASP A 112 -16.30 13.06 -11.84
CA ASP A 112 -17.44 13.13 -12.74
C ASP A 112 -18.70 13.64 -12.03
N ASP A 113 -18.94 13.20 -10.80
CA ASP A 113 -20.05 13.67 -9.97
C ASP A 113 -19.88 15.14 -9.57
N LEU A 114 -18.66 15.53 -9.15
CA LEU A 114 -18.32 16.92 -8.83
C LEU A 114 -18.48 17.85 -10.04
N ARG A 115 -18.12 17.38 -11.24
CA ARG A 115 -18.31 18.14 -12.47
C ARG A 115 -19.79 18.44 -12.73
N ARG A 116 -20.69 17.52 -12.40
CA ARG A 116 -22.14 17.72 -12.53
C ARG A 116 -22.68 18.64 -11.43
N SER A 117 -22.28 18.42 -10.18
CA SER A 117 -22.78 19.18 -9.03
C SER A 117 -22.29 20.63 -9.02
N SER A 118 -21.05 20.88 -9.46
CA SER A 118 -20.46 22.23 -9.50
C SER A 118 -21.21 23.21 -10.41
N GLN A 119 -21.96 22.71 -11.41
CA GLN A 119 -22.85 23.55 -12.23
C GLN A 119 -23.97 24.20 -11.41
N GLY A 120 -24.37 23.59 -10.29
CA GLY A 120 -25.34 24.16 -9.36
C GLY A 120 -24.84 25.43 -8.65
N ALA A 121 -23.53 25.67 -8.60
CA ALA A 121 -22.94 26.85 -7.97
C ALA A 121 -23.37 28.17 -8.65
N VAL A 122 -23.83 28.12 -9.90
CA VAL A 122 -24.40 29.28 -10.61
C VAL A 122 -25.59 29.86 -9.85
N TYR A 123 -26.42 29.01 -9.23
CA TYR A 123 -27.58 29.46 -8.43
C TYR A 123 -27.17 30.22 -7.16
N GLU A 124 -25.95 29.99 -6.66
CA GLU A 124 -25.37 30.70 -5.51
C GLU A 124 -24.54 31.93 -5.92
N GLN A 125 -24.57 32.32 -7.19
CA GLN A 125 -23.75 33.42 -7.74
C GLN A 125 -22.23 33.22 -7.58
N LYS A 126 -21.79 31.95 -7.48
CA LYS A 126 -20.37 31.57 -7.45
C LYS A 126 -19.92 31.11 -8.83
N ASP A 127 -18.62 31.23 -9.12
CA ASP A 127 -18.03 30.69 -10.35
C ASP A 127 -17.88 29.15 -10.25
N PRO A 128 -18.61 28.37 -11.06
CA PRO A 128 -18.55 26.90 -11.06
C PRO A 128 -17.13 26.36 -11.26
N LEU A 129 -16.30 27.06 -12.05
CA LEU A 129 -14.94 26.63 -12.33
C LEU A 129 -14.05 26.77 -11.10
N VAL A 130 -14.26 27.82 -10.30
CA VAL A 130 -13.51 28.04 -9.06
C VAL A 130 -13.88 26.95 -8.04
N ILE A 131 -15.19 26.68 -7.88
CA ILE A 131 -15.68 25.62 -6.98
C ILE A 131 -15.15 24.26 -7.40
N TYR A 132 -15.27 23.90 -8.68
CA TYR A 132 -14.74 22.64 -9.19
C TYR A 132 -13.25 22.49 -8.89
N LYS A 133 -12.44 23.53 -9.09
CA LYS A 133 -10.99 23.50 -8.81
C LYS A 133 -10.67 23.32 -7.33
N GLN A 134 -11.38 24.02 -6.44
CA GLN A 134 -11.16 23.92 -5.01
C GLN A 134 -11.55 22.53 -4.49
N GLU A 135 -12.77 22.09 -4.81
CA GLU A 135 -13.29 20.79 -4.36
C GLU A 135 -12.49 19.61 -4.94
N SER A 136 -12.08 19.67 -6.21
CA SER A 136 -11.25 18.61 -6.81
C SER A 136 -9.88 18.48 -6.15
N TYR A 137 -9.28 19.60 -5.70
CA TYR A 137 -8.03 19.56 -4.95
C TYR A 137 -8.21 18.88 -3.58
N TYR A 138 -9.33 19.16 -2.89
CA TYR A 138 -9.66 18.49 -1.63
C TYR A 138 -9.85 16.99 -1.85
N LEU A 139 -10.67 16.58 -2.83
CA LEU A 139 -10.88 15.17 -3.17
C LEU A 139 -9.57 14.46 -3.53
N PHE A 140 -8.70 15.11 -4.29
CA PHE A 140 -7.39 14.55 -4.63
C PHE A 140 -6.52 14.34 -3.38
N SER A 141 -6.48 15.34 -2.48
CA SER A 141 -5.70 15.26 -1.24
C SER A 141 -6.19 14.14 -0.33
N GLU A 142 -7.51 13.99 -0.18
CA GLU A 142 -8.13 12.89 0.56
C GLU A 142 -7.82 11.53 -0.06
N MET A 143 -7.87 11.42 -1.38
CA MET A 143 -7.52 10.19 -2.09
C MET A 143 -6.07 9.79 -1.86
N VAL A 144 -5.12 10.73 -1.93
CA VAL A 144 -3.70 10.47 -1.66
C VAL A 144 -3.50 9.99 -0.21
N GLU A 145 -4.14 10.64 0.76
CA GLU A 145 -4.04 10.23 2.16
C GLU A 145 -4.61 8.81 2.38
N LYS A 146 -5.75 8.50 1.75
CA LYS A 146 -6.36 7.17 1.81
C LYS A 146 -5.47 6.10 1.19
N VAL A 147 -4.93 6.34 -0.01
CA VAL A 147 -4.00 5.44 -0.70
C VAL A 147 -2.79 5.14 0.18
N ASN A 148 -2.16 6.16 0.76
CA ASN A 148 -0.99 5.98 1.62
C ASN A 148 -1.32 5.12 2.86
N LYS A 149 -2.46 5.35 3.50
CA LYS A 149 -2.91 4.55 4.66
C LYS A 149 -3.20 3.11 4.27
N GLU A 150 -3.88 2.87 3.15
CA GLU A 150 -4.22 1.53 2.68
C GLU A 150 -2.97 0.73 2.30
N ILE A 151 -2.03 1.34 1.56
CA ILE A 151 -0.76 0.69 1.20
C ILE A 151 0.00 0.30 2.47
N VAL A 152 0.25 1.24 3.38
CA VAL A 152 1.00 0.96 4.61
C VAL A 152 0.28 -0.10 5.45
N SER A 153 -1.05 -0.01 5.62
CA SER A 153 -1.81 -1.02 6.34
C SER A 153 -1.66 -2.41 5.74
N PHE A 154 -1.78 -2.53 4.41
CA PHE A 154 -1.68 -3.82 3.74
C PHE A 154 -0.25 -4.36 3.87
N LEU A 155 0.78 -3.56 3.60
CA LEU A 155 2.17 -4.03 3.65
C LEU A 155 2.58 -4.53 5.03
N PHE A 156 2.11 -3.89 6.11
CA PHE A 156 2.41 -4.32 7.48
C PHE A 156 1.65 -5.58 7.91
N LYS A 157 0.44 -5.80 7.41
CA LYS A 157 -0.41 -6.94 7.78
C LYS A 157 -0.28 -8.12 6.83
N GLY A 158 0.14 -7.85 5.59
CA GLY A 158 0.18 -8.79 4.49
C GLY A 158 1.00 -10.03 4.82
N GLU A 159 0.40 -11.18 4.52
CA GLU A 159 1.06 -12.48 4.58
C GLU A 159 0.46 -13.43 3.56
N ILE A 160 1.20 -14.50 3.24
CA ILE A 160 0.66 -15.60 2.45
C ILE A 160 -0.34 -16.35 3.34
N PRO A 161 -1.59 -16.58 2.89
CA PRO A 161 -2.55 -17.39 3.62
C PRO A 161 -1.96 -18.78 3.94
N ALA A 162 -2.13 -19.22 5.19
CA ALA A 162 -1.73 -20.55 5.64
C ALA A 162 -2.61 -21.66 5.06
#